data_AF-A0A5C5BQW1-F1
#
_entry.id   AF-A0A5C5BQW1-F1
#
_cell.length_a   1.000
_cell.length_b   1.000
_cell.length_c   1.000
_cell.angle_alpha   90.00
_cell.angle_beta   90.00
_cell.angle_gamma   90.00
#
_symmetry.space_group_name_H-M   'P 1'
#
loop_
_entity.id
_entity.type
_entity.pdbx_description
1 polymer ?
#
loop_
_entity_poly.entity_id
_entity_poly.type
_entity_poly.pdbx_seq_one_letter_code
_entity_poly.pdbx_strand_id
1 'polypeptide(L)' 'EGRSASQAVVTAIGLDDTGHKRFVGVDCVDTESHAGWKAFLSGLRARGVDGVRLVVSDAHEGLAKAIAETFQGAAWQR' A
#
# COMPACT_ATOMS: atom_id res chain seq x y z
N GLU A 1 30.70 -11.53 -1.72
CA GLU A 1 29.57 -12.48 -1.84
C GLU A 1 28.28 -11.67 -1.98
N GLY A 2 27.48 -11.93 -3.02
CA GLY A 2 26.21 -11.25 -3.23
C GLY A 2 25.06 -12.17 -2.82
N ARG A 3 24.20 -11.71 -1.91
CA ARG A 3 22.94 -12.39 -1.58
C ARG A 3 21.84 -11.82 -2.48
N SER A 4 21.15 -12.67 -3.22
CA SER A 4 19.91 -12.31 -3.93
C SER A 4 18.75 -12.42 -2.95
N ALA A 5 17.99 -11.35 -2.78
CA ALA A 5 16.75 -11.35 -2.00
C ALA A 5 15.56 -11.23 -2.96
N SER A 6 14.50 -11.99 -2.69
CA SER A 6 13.23 -11.81 -3.41
C SER A 6 12.63 -10.46 -3.02
N GLN A 7 12.35 -9.60 -4.00
CA GLN A 7 11.66 -8.34 -3.79
C GLN A 7 10.52 -8.22 -4.80
N ALA A 8 9.45 -7.54 -4.42
CA ALA A 8 8.39 -7.15 -5.32
C ALA A 8 8.40 -5.65 -5.55
N VAL A 9 8.15 -5.26 -6.79
CA VAL A 9 7.78 -3.89 -7.13
C VAL A 9 6.29 -3.74 -6.89
N VAL A 10 5.92 -2.76 -6.08
CA VAL A 10 4.53 -2.50 -5.72
C VAL A 10 4.15 -1.09 -6.13
N THR A 11 2.93 -0.94 -6.61
CA THR A 11 2.41 0.34 -7.10
C THR A 11 1.06 0.62 -6.48
N ALA A 12 0.79 1.89 -6.20
CA ALA A 12 -0.51 2.34 -5.74
C ALA A 12 -1.11 3.35 -6.74
N ILE A 13 -2.38 3.13 -7.06
CA ILE A 13 -3.20 4.01 -7.90
C ILE A 13 -4.39 4.47 -7.07
N GLY A 14 -4.52 5.78 -6.89
CA GLY A 14 -5.66 6.41 -6.23
C GLY A 14 -6.75 6.79 -7.22
N LEU A 15 -7.99 6.82 -6.76
CA LEU A 15 -9.14 7.39 -7.47
C LEU A 15 -9.69 8.54 -6.62
N ASP A 16 -9.79 9.73 -7.19
CA ASP A 16 -10.35 10.90 -6.51
C ASP A 16 -11.86 11.06 -6.76
N ASP A 17 -12.47 12.06 -6.13
CA ASP A 17 -13.90 12.38 -6.26
C ASP A 17 -14.28 12.90 -7.65
N THR A 18 -13.30 13.31 -8.45
CA THR A 18 -13.48 13.68 -9.86
C THR A 18 -13.52 12.46 -10.79
N GLY A 19 -13.28 11.26 -10.24
CA GLY A 19 -13.28 10.00 -11.00
C GLY A 19 -12.00 9.74 -11.77
N HIS A 20 -10.92 10.50 -11.51
CA HIS A 20 -9.65 10.34 -12.21
C HIS A 20 -8.70 9.43 -11.43
N LYS A 21 -8.06 8.51 -12.15
CA LYS A 21 -6.99 7.67 -11.60
C LYS A 21 -5.70 8.47 -11.55
N ARG A 22 -5.00 8.39 -10.42
CA ARG A 22 -3.69 9.00 -10.20
C ARG A 22 -2.72 7.96 -9.69
N PHE A 23 -1.54 7.94 -10.28
CA PHE A 23 -0.44 7.17 -9.73
C PHE A 23 0.08 7.88 -8.47
N VAL A 24 0.06 7.21 -7.32
CA VAL A 24 0.37 7.83 -6.01
C VAL A 24 1.63 7.28 -5.36
N GLY A 25 2.19 6.19 -5.90
CA GLY A 25 3.52 5.73 -5.50
C GLY A 25 3.92 4.39 -6.07
N VAL A 26 5.21 4.14 -5.99
CA VAL A 26 5.87 2.85 -6.25
C VAL A 26 6.96 2.64 -5.21
N ASP A 27 7.20 1.40 -4.85
CA ASP A 27 8.34 1.01 -4.02
C ASP A 27 8.76 -0.44 -4.32
N CYS A 28 9.94 -0.81 -3.83
CA CYS A 28 10.42 -2.19 -3.79
C CYS A 28 10.29 -2.71 -2.37
N VAL A 29 9.35 -3.62 -2.13
CA VAL A 29 9.13 -4.21 -0.79
C VAL A 29 9.64 -5.65 -0.75
N ASP A 30 10.11 -6.03 0.43
CA ASP A 30 10.28 -7.46 0.75
C ASP A 30 8.89 -8.09 0.83
N THR A 31 8.64 -9.09 -0.03
CA THR A 31 7.31 -9.54 -0.49
C THR A 31 6.34 -9.95 0.61
N GLU A 32 6.84 -10.25 1.81
CA GLU A 32 6.04 -10.89 2.86
C GLU A 32 6.03 -10.12 4.19
N SER A 33 6.72 -8.97 4.26
CA SER A 33 6.86 -8.26 5.53
C SER A 33 5.76 -7.22 5.77
N HIS A 34 5.00 -7.37 6.86
CA HIS A 34 4.09 -6.33 7.36
C HIS A 34 4.78 -4.97 7.52
N ALA A 35 6.03 -4.96 7.95
CA ALA A 35 6.82 -3.73 8.10
C ALA A 35 7.05 -3.02 6.76
N GLY A 36 7.37 -3.76 5.69
CA GLY A 36 7.54 -3.21 4.34
C GLY A 36 6.23 -2.61 3.82
N TRP A 37 5.13 -3.34 3.95
CA TRP A 37 3.80 -2.83 3.58
C TRP A 37 3.43 -1.57 4.36
N LYS A 38 3.62 -1.57 5.68
CA LYS A 38 3.31 -0.42 6.52
C LYS A 38 4.16 0.79 6.16
N ALA A 39 5.45 0.60 5.87
CA ALA A 39 6.34 1.67 5.43
C ALA A 39 5.87 2.28 4.11
N PHE A 40 5.55 1.45 3.12
CA PHE A 40 5.03 1.89 1.83
C PHE A 40 3.74 2.72 1.98
N LEU A 41 2.74 2.17 2.69
CA LEU A 41 1.44 2.82 2.87
C LEU A 41 1.56 4.10 3.71
N SER A 42 2.39 4.11 4.75
CA SER A 42 2.65 5.31 5.56
C SER A 42 3.33 6.40 4.72
N GLY A 43 4.22 6.01 3.80
CA GLY A 43 4.82 6.93 2.83
C GLY A 43 3.79 7.55 1.89
N LEU A 44 2.78 6.80 1.44
CA LEU A 44 1.66 7.37 0.67
C LEU A 44 0.91 8.43 1.47
N ARG A 45 0.56 8.12 2.73
CA ARG A 45 -0.14 9.06 3.62
C ARG A 45 0.69 10.32 3.88
N ALA A 46 2.00 10.18 4.11
CA ALA A 46 2.91 11.31 4.30
C ALA A 46 2.99 12.23 3.07
N ARG A 47 2.71 11.72 1.88
CA ARG A 47 2.63 12.50 0.62
C ARG A 47 1.25 13.08 0.34
N GLY A 48 0.30 12.96 1.26
CA GLY A 48 -1.04 13.53 1.13
C GLY A 48 -2.11 12.58 0.60
N VAL A 49 -1.86 11.26 0.58
CA VAL A 49 -2.95 10.29 0.40
C VAL A 49 -3.75 10.19 1.70
N ASP A 50 -4.80 11.00 1.79
CA ASP A 50 -5.73 11.07 2.91
C ASP A 50 -7.18 10.75 2.46
N GLY A 51 -8.12 10.73 3.43
CA GLY A 51 -9.53 10.50 3.13
C GLY A 51 -9.87 9.15 2.49
N VAL A 52 -8.98 8.16 2.56
CA VAL A 52 -9.14 6.85 1.92
C VAL A 52 -10.37 6.13 2.46
N ARG A 53 -11.31 5.81 1.57
CA ARG A 53 -12.57 5.12 1.92
C ARG A 53 -12.57 3.62 1.62
N LEU A 54 -11.80 3.20 0.61
CA LEU A 54 -11.67 1.82 0.19
C LEU A 54 -10.24 1.55 -0.25
N VAL A 55 -9.68 0.44 0.20
CA VAL A 55 -8.43 -0.13 -0.33
C VAL A 55 -8.74 -1.49 -0.93
N VAL A 56 -8.30 -1.71 -2.17
CA VAL A 56 -8.34 -3.00 -2.86
C VAL A 56 -6.91 -3.48 -3.04
N SER A 57 -6.61 -4.69 -2.56
CA SER A 57 -5.27 -5.29 -2.66
C SER A 57 -5.38 -6.81 -2.71
N ASP A 58 -4.29 -7.52 -2.95
CA ASP A 58 -4.28 -8.95 -2.71
C ASP A 58 -4.51 -9.27 -1.21
N ALA A 59 -4.87 -10.52 -0.89
CA ALA A 59 -5.12 -10.97 0.48
C ALA A 59 -3.90 -11.56 1.20
N HIS A 60 -2.74 -10.93 1.03
CA HIS A 60 -1.61 -11.14 1.90
C HIS A 60 -1.92 -10.57 3.29
N GLU A 61 -1.83 -11.40 4.33
CA GLU A 61 -2.20 -11.03 5.71
C GLU A 61 -1.42 -9.81 6.23
N GLY A 62 -0.12 -9.75 5.92
CA GLY A 62 0.73 -8.62 6.29
C GLY A 62 0.30 -7.30 5.64
N LEU A 63 -0.25 -7.36 4.42
CA LEU A 63 -0.73 -6.18 3.70
C LEU A 63 -2.09 -5.75 4.26
N ALA A 64 -3.03 -6.67 4.43
CA ALA A 64 -4.34 -6.39 5.02
C ALA A 64 -4.21 -5.74 6.42
N LYS A 65 -3.30 -6.27 7.26
CA LYS A 65 -2.99 -5.68 8.57
C LYS A 65 -2.38 -4.28 8.45
N ALA A 66 -1.42 -4.09 7.55
CA ALA A 66 -0.79 -2.78 7.33
C ALA A 66 -1.79 -1.73 6.82
N ILE A 67 -2.74 -2.14 5.96
CA ILE A 67 -3.85 -1.30 5.49
C ILE A 67 -4.73 -0.87 6.65
N ALA A 68 -5.19 -1.81 7.49
CA ALA A 68 -6.05 -1.52 8.62
C ALA A 68 -5.38 -0.55 9.64
N GLU A 69 -4.07 -0.68 9.84
CA GLU A 69 -3.30 0.22 10.70
C GLU A 69 -3.07 1.60 10.07
N THR A 70 -2.86 1.67 8.75
CA THR A 70 -2.48 2.91 8.07
C THR A 70 -3.69 3.73 7.63
N PHE A 71 -4.79 3.10 7.21
CA PHE A 71 -6.00 3.76 6.71
C PHE A 71 -7.20 3.40 7.59
N GLN A 72 -7.12 3.81 8.86
CA GLN A 72 -8.18 3.56 9.84
C GLN A 72 -9.54 4.09 9.34
N GLY A 73 -10.56 3.22 9.39
CA GLY A 73 -11.91 3.52 8.92
C GLY A 73 -12.15 3.26 7.44
N ALA A 74 -11.11 2.97 6.65
CA ALA A 74 -11.29 2.52 5.27
C ALA A 74 -11.84 1.09 5.23
N ALA A 75 -12.75 0.83 4.29
CA ALA A 75 -13.09 -0.54 3.93
C ALA A 75 -11.90 -1.20 3.22
N TRP A 76 -11.80 -2.53 3.34
CA TRP A 76 -10.83 -3.34 2.63
C TRP A 76 -11.51 -4.44 1.83
N GLN A 77 -11.05 -4.65 0.61
CA GLN A 77 -11.51 -5.71 -0.29
C GLN A 77 -10.31 -6.40 -0.96
N ARG A 78 -10.46 -7.70 -1.22
CA ARG A 78 -9.59 -8.47 -2.11
C ARG A 78 -10.09 -8.47 -3.55
#